data_AF-A0A9X2UP22-F1
#
_entry.id   AF-A0A9X2UP22-F1
#
_cell.length_a   1.000
_cell.length_b   1.000
_cell.length_c   1.000
_cell.angle_alpha   90.00
_cell.angle_beta   90.00
_cell.angle_gamma   90.00
#
_symmetry.space_group_name_H-M   'P 1'
#
loop_
_entity.id
_entity.type
_entity.pdbx_description
1 polymer ?
#
loop_
_entity_poly.entity_id
_entity_poly.type
_entity_poly.pdbx_seq_one_letter_code
_entity_poly.pdbx_strand_id
1 'polypeptide(L)'
;MDALLTEALNVLRRTGLDAVLILAGAAVLGGLVYGAVHRGLRALTRGLEGTLPLRGALLRRTRGPLRMLAPVACVYLALPAVRASFADTTQAVLDNGLQGLFVVGVAWALIAVLYAVEEAVSERYKTDVPDNLEARKIITQTRILRRIAATAIVVIAGGIVLMQYDPLRELGTGILASAGIVGIVVGVAAQRTLGDLIAGIQIALTQPIRVEDVVIVEGEFGWIEEITLTYVVVRV
;
A
#
# COMPACT_ATOMS: atom_id res chain seq x y z
N MET A 1 -31.56 -37.37 32.43
CA MET A 1 -30.87 -36.08 32.61
C MET A 1 -29.43 -36.15 32.08
N ASP A 2 -28.73 -37.26 32.30
CA ASP A 2 -27.35 -37.46 31.81
C ASP A 2 -27.22 -37.55 30.28
N ALA A 3 -28.18 -38.15 29.56
CA ALA A 3 -28.13 -38.25 28.11
C ALA A 3 -28.14 -36.88 27.39
N LEU A 4 -28.96 -35.94 27.86
CA LEU A 4 -29.07 -34.59 27.30
C LEU A 4 -27.82 -33.73 27.58
N LEU A 5 -27.19 -33.90 28.75
CA LEU A 5 -25.93 -33.23 29.09
C LEU A 5 -24.76 -33.78 28.25
N THR A 6 -24.77 -35.09 27.97
CA THR A 6 -23.73 -35.74 27.16
C THR A 6 -23.87 -35.36 25.67
N GLU A 7 -25.10 -35.23 25.18
CA GLU A 7 -25.39 -34.78 23.82
C GLU A 7 -25.07 -33.30 23.62
N ALA A 8 -25.42 -32.44 24.59
CA ALA A 8 -25.05 -31.02 24.58
C ALA A 8 -23.52 -30.80 24.65
N LEU A 9 -22.80 -31.56 25.48
CA LEU A 9 -21.33 -31.51 25.55
C LEU A 9 -20.67 -32.03 24.26
N ASN A 10 -21.23 -33.05 23.62
CA ASN A 10 -20.73 -33.56 22.34
C ASN A 10 -20.99 -32.59 21.19
N VAL A 11 -22.12 -31.88 21.17
CA VAL A 11 -22.40 -30.81 20.20
C VAL A 11 -21.44 -29.62 20.41
N LEU A 12 -21.24 -29.17 21.66
CA LEU A 12 -20.29 -28.09 21.99
C LEU A 12 -18.84 -28.44 21.63
N ARG A 13 -18.45 -29.71 21.81
CA ARG A 13 -17.11 -30.23 21.48
C ARG A 13 -16.91 -30.38 19.97
N ARG A 14 -17.94 -30.77 19.21
CA ARG A 14 -17.90 -30.87 17.74
C ARG A 14 -17.79 -29.49 17.08
N THR A 15 -18.62 -28.53 17.48
CA THR A 15 -18.58 -27.16 16.93
C THR A 15 -17.29 -26.43 17.28
N GLY A 16 -16.74 -26.65 18.48
CA GLY A 16 -15.41 -26.14 18.84
C GLY A 16 -14.28 -26.74 18.02
N LEU A 17 -14.33 -28.04 17.70
CA LEU A 17 -13.34 -28.71 16.84
C LEU A 17 -13.41 -28.26 15.39
N ASP A 18 -14.61 -28.07 14.85
CA ASP A 18 -14.82 -27.59 13.48
C ASP A 18 -14.33 -26.14 13.33
N ALA A 19 -14.59 -25.27 14.32
CA ALA A 19 -14.05 -23.92 14.35
C ALA A 19 -12.51 -23.88 14.42
N VAL A 20 -11.90 -24.75 15.23
CA VAL A 20 -10.43 -24.88 15.32
C VAL A 20 -9.84 -25.41 14.02
N LEU A 21 -10.52 -26.34 13.34
CA LEU A 21 -10.09 -26.88 12.04
C LEU A 21 -10.23 -25.84 10.91
N ILE A 22 -11.27 -25.01 10.93
CA ILE A 22 -11.45 -23.92 9.96
C ILE A 22 -10.40 -22.82 10.19
N LEU A 23 -10.12 -22.44 11.45
CA LEU A 23 -9.06 -21.49 11.80
C LEU A 23 -7.67 -22.03 11.44
N ALA A 24 -7.41 -23.32 11.65
CA ALA A 24 -6.17 -23.97 11.24
C ALA A 24 -6.05 -24.04 9.71
N GLY A 25 -7.14 -24.37 9.00
CA GLY A 25 -7.19 -24.38 7.54
C GLY A 25 -6.98 -22.99 6.94
N ALA A 26 -7.55 -21.97 7.55
CA ALA A 26 -7.36 -20.56 7.21
C ALA A 26 -5.91 -20.12 7.41
N ALA A 27 -5.27 -20.52 8.51
CA ALA A 27 -3.87 -20.24 8.76
C ALA A 27 -2.95 -20.92 7.72
N VAL A 28 -3.28 -22.15 7.31
CA VAL A 28 -2.56 -22.89 6.25
C VAL A 28 -2.76 -22.25 4.87
N LEU A 29 -3.98 -21.85 4.52
CA LEU A 29 -4.28 -21.10 3.30
C LEU A 29 -3.58 -19.73 3.30
N GLY A 30 -3.47 -19.06 4.46
CA GLY A 30 -2.67 -17.86 4.66
C GLY A 30 -1.19 -18.05 4.37
N GLY A 31 -0.64 -19.16 4.84
CA GLY A 31 0.72 -19.57 4.49
C GLY A 31 0.89 -19.86 2.98
N LEU A 32 -0.13 -20.40 2.32
CA LEU A 32 -0.09 -20.70 0.89
C LEU A 32 -0.24 -19.45 0.01
N VAL A 33 -1.14 -18.53 0.37
CA VAL A 33 -1.30 -17.23 -0.30
C VAL A 33 -0.08 -16.35 -0.08
N TYR A 34 0.51 -16.36 1.12
CA TYR A 34 1.84 -15.79 1.38
C TYR A 34 2.88 -16.32 0.38
N GLY A 35 2.94 -17.65 0.26
CA GLY A 35 3.86 -18.32 -0.66
C GLY A 35 3.60 -17.96 -2.12
N ALA A 36 2.34 -17.77 -2.53
CA ALA A 36 1.94 -17.43 -3.89
C ALA A 36 2.23 -15.97 -4.24
N VAL A 37 1.90 -15.01 -3.36
CA VAL A 37 2.22 -13.58 -3.53
C VAL A 37 3.74 -13.38 -3.53
N HIS A 38 4.47 -14.09 -2.67
CA HIS A 38 5.93 -14.07 -2.66
C HIS A 38 6.53 -14.66 -3.94
N ARG A 39 5.95 -15.75 -4.46
CA ARG A 39 6.35 -16.33 -5.76
C ARG A 39 6.00 -15.40 -6.93
N GLY A 40 4.87 -14.70 -6.86
CA GLY A 40 4.41 -13.72 -7.85
C GLY A 40 5.28 -12.47 -7.88
N LEU A 41 5.61 -11.90 -6.71
CA LEU A 41 6.55 -10.78 -6.60
C LEU A 41 7.93 -11.18 -7.12
N ARG A 42 8.39 -12.40 -6.82
CA ARG A 42 9.62 -12.96 -7.40
C ARG A 42 9.53 -13.15 -8.92
N ALA A 43 8.39 -13.59 -9.45
CA ALA A 43 8.20 -13.82 -10.87
C ALA A 43 8.09 -12.50 -11.67
N LEU A 44 7.38 -11.51 -11.15
CA LEU A 44 7.24 -10.19 -11.78
C LEU A 44 8.58 -9.41 -11.76
N THR A 45 9.37 -9.61 -10.69
CA THR A 45 10.72 -9.02 -10.60
C THR A 45 11.80 -9.82 -11.30
N ARG A 46 11.51 -10.99 -11.91
CA ARG A 46 12.42 -11.71 -12.85
C ARG A 46 12.65 -10.94 -14.13
N GLY A 47 11.65 -10.24 -14.66
CA GLY A 47 11.81 -9.42 -15.87
C GLY A 47 12.66 -8.15 -15.69
N LEU A 48 12.97 -7.76 -14.44
CA LEU A 48 13.70 -6.53 -14.10
C LEU A 48 15.19 -6.77 -13.80
N GLU A 49 15.71 -7.95 -14.17
CA GLU A 49 17.06 -8.45 -13.87
C GLU A 49 18.23 -7.61 -14.41
N GLY A 50 17.98 -6.73 -15.39
CA GLY A 50 19.06 -6.04 -16.11
C GLY A 50 19.55 -4.72 -15.49
N THR A 51 18.73 -3.97 -14.74
CA THR A 51 19.00 -2.53 -14.58
C THR A 51 18.89 -1.95 -13.17
N LEU A 52 18.41 -2.69 -12.17
CA LEU A 52 18.04 -2.09 -10.87
C LEU A 52 18.47 -2.91 -9.64
N PRO A 53 19.34 -2.38 -8.74
CA PRO A 53 19.69 -3.00 -7.45
C PRO A 53 18.52 -3.04 -6.44
N LEU A 54 17.32 -2.61 -6.85
CA LEU A 54 16.06 -2.64 -6.08
C LEU A 54 15.72 -4.02 -5.49
N ARG A 55 16.19 -5.12 -6.10
CA ARG A 55 15.94 -6.50 -5.64
C ARG A 55 16.47 -6.77 -4.22
N GLY A 56 17.63 -6.22 -3.86
CA GLY A 56 18.28 -6.48 -2.57
C GLY A 56 17.48 -5.90 -1.40
N ALA A 57 17.23 -4.59 -1.42
CA ALA A 57 16.42 -3.87 -0.45
C ALA A 57 14.98 -4.37 -0.34
N LEU A 58 14.26 -4.53 -1.47
CA LEU A 58 12.88 -5.04 -1.46
C LEU A 58 12.81 -6.44 -0.85
N LEU A 59 13.73 -7.35 -1.18
CA LEU A 59 13.68 -8.70 -0.64
C LEU A 59 14.12 -8.80 0.82
N ARG A 60 14.85 -7.82 1.37
CA ARG A 60 15.31 -7.84 2.77
C ARG A 60 14.27 -7.27 3.74
N ARG A 61 13.62 -6.15 3.40
CA ARG A 61 12.70 -5.43 4.31
C ARG A 61 11.24 -5.84 4.19
N THR A 62 10.78 -6.23 2.98
CA THR A 62 9.40 -6.72 2.76
C THR A 62 9.14 -8.10 3.39
N ARG A 63 10.19 -8.78 3.90
CA ARG A 63 10.09 -10.08 4.58
C ARG A 63 9.33 -10.05 5.92
N GLY A 64 9.50 -9.00 6.73
CA GLY A 64 8.84 -8.89 8.05
C GLY A 64 7.33 -8.59 7.98
N PRO A 65 6.91 -7.51 7.27
CA PRO A 65 5.51 -7.10 7.17
C PRO A 65 4.62 -8.11 6.42
N LEU A 66 5.13 -8.64 5.30
CA LEU A 66 4.38 -9.62 4.49
C LEU A 66 4.18 -10.95 5.24
N ARG A 67 5.09 -11.29 6.17
CA ARG A 67 4.99 -12.47 7.04
C ARG A 67 3.87 -12.35 8.09
N MET A 68 3.51 -11.13 8.51
CA MET A 68 2.39 -10.90 9.43
C MET A 68 1.05 -10.70 8.73
N LEU A 69 1.03 -10.13 7.53
CA LEU A 69 -0.22 -9.79 6.86
C LEU A 69 -0.92 -11.01 6.23
N ALA A 70 -0.16 -11.93 5.66
CA ALA A 70 -0.73 -13.09 5.01
C ALA A 70 -1.51 -14.05 5.93
N PRO A 71 -1.07 -14.34 7.18
CA PRO A 71 -1.91 -15.09 8.10
C PRO A 71 -3.15 -14.29 8.52
N VAL A 72 -3.03 -12.99 8.78
CA VAL A 72 -4.17 -12.13 9.15
C VAL A 72 -5.22 -12.04 8.04
N ALA A 73 -4.81 -11.92 6.78
CA ALA A 73 -5.71 -11.85 5.64
C ALA A 73 -6.49 -13.14 5.40
N CYS A 74 -5.87 -14.30 5.63
CA CYS A 74 -6.59 -15.57 5.48
C CYS A 74 -7.45 -15.92 6.69
N VAL A 75 -7.07 -15.50 7.89
CA VAL A 75 -7.99 -15.55 9.05
C VAL A 75 -9.22 -14.69 8.77
N TYR A 76 -9.06 -13.51 8.16
CA TYR A 76 -10.18 -12.64 7.79
C TYR A 76 -11.07 -13.25 6.69
N LEU A 77 -10.49 -13.89 5.68
CA LEU A 77 -11.26 -14.56 4.62
C LEU A 77 -11.99 -15.84 5.08
N ALA A 78 -11.56 -16.44 6.20
CA ALA A 78 -12.20 -17.63 6.76
C ALA A 78 -13.33 -17.34 7.76
N LEU A 79 -13.50 -16.08 8.17
CA LEU A 79 -14.58 -15.65 9.06
C LEU A 79 -15.99 -16.08 8.63
N PRO A 80 -16.37 -16.04 7.32
CA PRO A 80 -17.70 -16.45 6.91
C PRO A 80 -18.00 -17.93 7.20
N ALA A 81 -16.97 -18.78 7.23
CA ALA A 81 -17.09 -20.20 7.53
C ALA A 81 -17.14 -20.48 9.05
N VAL A 82 -16.42 -19.68 9.85
CA VAL A 82 -16.46 -19.75 11.33
C VAL A 82 -17.77 -19.17 11.90
N ARG A 83 -18.35 -18.19 11.20
CA ARG A 83 -19.66 -17.56 11.45
C ARG A 83 -20.80 -18.58 11.61
N ALA A 84 -20.74 -19.71 10.92
CA ALA A 84 -21.80 -20.71 10.95
C ALA A 84 -21.86 -21.51 12.28
N SER A 85 -20.87 -21.35 13.16
CA SER A 85 -20.66 -22.26 14.31
C SER A 85 -20.75 -21.59 15.69
N PHE A 86 -20.93 -20.27 15.79
CA PHE A 86 -20.99 -19.55 17.08
C PHE A 86 -22.32 -18.81 17.30
N ALA A 87 -22.68 -18.51 18.56
CA ALA A 87 -23.88 -17.75 18.94
C ALA A 87 -23.71 -16.22 18.75
N ASP A 88 -24.81 -15.51 18.50
CA ASP A 88 -24.88 -14.11 18.00
C ASP A 88 -24.04 -13.08 18.80
N THR A 89 -23.89 -13.24 20.12
CA THR A 89 -23.17 -12.27 20.97
C THR A 89 -21.65 -12.39 20.88
N THR A 90 -21.11 -13.61 20.69
CA THR A 90 -19.65 -13.82 20.53
C THR A 90 -19.20 -13.45 19.11
N GLN A 91 -20.08 -13.55 18.12
CA GLN A 91 -19.83 -13.17 16.73
C GLN A 91 -19.50 -11.67 16.61
N ALA A 92 -20.26 -10.79 17.27
CA ALA A 92 -20.05 -9.34 17.15
C ALA A 92 -18.69 -8.86 17.68
N VAL A 93 -18.20 -9.43 18.79
CA VAL A 93 -16.88 -9.08 19.36
C VAL A 93 -15.75 -9.65 18.49
N LEU A 94 -15.93 -10.86 17.97
CA LEU A 94 -14.95 -11.53 17.12
C LEU A 94 -14.82 -10.83 15.75
N ASP A 95 -15.93 -10.41 15.15
CA ASP A 95 -15.98 -9.74 13.85
C ASP A 95 -15.31 -8.36 13.92
N ASN A 96 -15.63 -7.54 14.92
CA ASN A 96 -15.03 -6.21 15.09
C ASN A 96 -13.51 -6.30 15.37
N GLY A 97 -13.08 -7.26 16.21
CA GLY A 97 -11.66 -7.44 16.52
C GLY A 97 -10.83 -7.92 15.32
N LEU A 98 -11.36 -8.87 14.55
CA LEU A 98 -10.66 -9.40 13.38
C LEU A 98 -10.65 -8.43 12.20
N GLN A 99 -11.74 -7.70 11.97
CA GLN A 99 -11.78 -6.66 10.95
C GLN A 99 -10.81 -5.53 11.27
N GLY A 100 -10.67 -5.16 12.55
CA GLY A 100 -9.67 -4.19 13.00
C GLY A 100 -8.26 -4.69 12.75
N LEU A 101 -7.97 -5.94 13.14
CA LEU A 101 -6.67 -6.57 12.90
C LEU A 101 -6.33 -6.64 11.41
N PHE A 102 -7.32 -6.93 10.55
CA PHE A 102 -7.14 -6.95 9.11
C PHE A 102 -6.75 -5.58 8.56
N VAL A 103 -7.46 -4.52 8.96
CA VAL A 103 -7.18 -3.14 8.51
C VAL A 103 -5.79 -2.69 8.97
N VAL A 104 -5.42 -2.95 10.23
CA VAL A 104 -4.08 -2.65 10.76
C VAL A 104 -3.01 -3.44 10.01
N GLY A 105 -3.27 -4.71 9.71
CA GLY A 105 -2.40 -5.55 8.90
C GLY A 105 -2.15 -4.93 7.52
N VAL A 106 -3.22 -4.60 6.79
CA VAL A 106 -3.15 -3.95 5.47
C VAL A 106 -2.33 -2.67 5.53
N ALA A 107 -2.64 -1.79 6.49
CA ALA A 107 -1.91 -0.54 6.69
C ALA A 107 -0.41 -0.78 6.92
N TRP A 108 -0.06 -1.77 7.74
CA TRP A 108 1.33 -2.12 8.04
C TRP A 108 2.12 -2.58 6.81
N ALA A 109 1.56 -3.42 5.91
CA ALA A 109 2.31 -3.74 4.69
C ALA A 109 2.40 -2.57 3.72
N LEU A 110 1.35 -1.78 3.57
CA LEU A 110 1.42 -0.61 2.69
C LEU A 110 2.57 0.31 3.14
N ILE A 111 2.65 0.61 4.44
CA ILE A 111 3.76 1.37 5.03
C ILE A 111 5.09 0.69 4.74
N ALA A 112 5.20 -0.61 4.94
CA ALA A 112 6.45 -1.30 4.73
C ALA A 112 6.92 -1.36 3.27
N VAL A 113 6.00 -1.40 2.30
CA VAL A 113 6.32 -1.24 0.88
C VAL A 113 6.95 0.14 0.66
N LEU A 114 6.40 1.20 1.26
CA LEU A 114 6.98 2.55 1.15
C LEU A 114 8.41 2.62 1.73
N TYR A 115 8.68 1.97 2.85
CA TYR A 115 10.03 1.85 3.41
C TYR A 115 10.97 1.05 2.51
N ALA A 116 10.48 -0.03 1.90
CA ALA A 116 11.27 -0.84 0.98
C ALA A 116 11.65 -0.06 -0.29
N VAL A 117 10.76 0.81 -0.78
CA VAL A 117 11.05 1.72 -1.88
C VAL A 117 12.11 2.75 -1.48
N GLU A 118 12.01 3.38 -0.29
CA GLU A 118 13.02 4.33 0.20
C GLU A 118 14.41 3.70 0.30
N GLU A 119 14.51 2.50 0.86
CA GLU A 119 15.77 1.77 1.02
C GLU A 119 16.35 1.41 -0.36
N ALA A 120 15.51 0.96 -1.28
CA ALA A 120 15.93 0.63 -2.63
C ALA A 120 16.41 1.83 -3.45
N VAL A 121 15.77 3.00 -3.28
CA VAL A 121 16.25 4.26 -3.86
C VAL A 121 17.59 4.65 -3.22
N SER A 122 17.71 4.55 -1.91
CA SER A 122 18.94 4.89 -1.19
C SER A 122 20.13 3.99 -1.58
N GLU A 123 19.90 2.71 -1.81
CA GLU A 123 20.94 1.77 -2.28
C GLU A 123 21.37 2.05 -3.72
N ARG A 124 20.45 2.54 -4.58
CA ARG A 124 20.77 2.91 -5.97
C ARG A 124 21.58 4.19 -6.04
N TYR A 125 21.27 5.17 -5.19
CA TYR A 125 21.95 6.46 -5.13
C TYR A 125 22.92 6.49 -3.94
N LYS A 126 24.07 5.80 -4.08
CA LYS A 126 25.11 5.76 -3.03
C LYS A 126 25.72 7.15 -2.82
N THR A 127 25.58 7.68 -1.60
CA THR A 127 26.13 8.97 -1.14
C THR A 127 27.65 8.99 -0.92
N ASP A 128 28.35 7.90 -1.27
CA ASP A 128 29.77 7.67 -0.98
C ASP A 128 30.73 8.41 -1.93
N VAL A 129 30.17 9.17 -2.88
CA VAL A 129 30.92 10.09 -3.73
C VAL A 129 30.71 11.50 -3.18
N PRO A 130 31.77 12.22 -2.75
CA PRO A 130 31.65 13.62 -2.40
C PRO A 130 31.16 14.40 -3.64
N ASP A 131 30.19 15.29 -3.42
CA ASP A 131 29.62 16.22 -4.41
C ASP A 131 28.47 15.75 -5.32
N ASN A 132 27.70 14.72 -4.94
CA ASN A 132 26.49 14.36 -5.69
C ASN A 132 25.21 15.03 -5.12
N LEU A 133 24.93 16.27 -5.54
CA LEU A 133 23.72 17.03 -5.18
C LEU A 133 22.43 16.35 -5.67
N GLU A 134 22.45 15.71 -6.85
CA GLU A 134 21.29 15.03 -7.43
C GLU A 134 20.89 13.81 -6.60
N ALA A 135 21.85 12.98 -6.18
CA ALA A 135 21.61 11.84 -5.31
C ALA A 135 20.98 12.28 -3.97
N ARG A 136 21.49 13.36 -3.36
CA ARG A 136 20.94 13.91 -2.12
C ARG A 136 19.51 14.43 -2.28
N LYS A 137 19.23 15.09 -3.41
CA LYS A 137 17.88 15.59 -3.76
C LYS A 137 16.90 14.42 -3.87
N ILE A 138 17.24 13.37 -4.61
CA ILE A 138 16.37 12.21 -4.83
C ILE A 138 16.07 11.46 -3.53
N ILE A 139 17.07 11.25 -2.67
CA ILE A 139 16.88 10.60 -1.36
C ILE A 139 15.92 11.42 -0.50
N THR A 140 16.14 12.73 -0.44
CA THR A 140 15.30 13.63 0.37
C THR A 140 13.86 13.66 -0.13
N GLN A 141 13.65 13.78 -1.44
CA GLN A 141 12.32 13.75 -2.06
C GLN A 141 11.60 12.43 -1.77
N THR A 142 12.29 11.29 -1.91
CA THR A 142 11.73 9.97 -1.65
C THR A 142 11.31 9.81 -0.18
N ARG A 143 12.15 10.29 0.74
CA ARG A 143 11.85 10.25 2.19
C ARG A 143 10.63 11.10 2.55
N ILE A 144 10.50 12.29 1.95
CA ILE A 144 9.36 13.19 2.15
C ILE A 144 8.08 12.52 1.62
N LEU A 145 8.10 12.00 0.39
CA LEU A 145 6.96 11.35 -0.23
C LEU A 145 6.47 10.15 0.60
N ARG A 146 7.41 9.30 1.03
CA ARG A 146 7.13 8.19 1.95
C ARG A 146 6.48 8.66 3.25
N ARG A 147 6.98 9.74 3.87
CA ARG A 147 6.43 10.26 5.13
C ARG A 147 4.99 10.72 4.95
N ILE A 148 4.70 11.46 3.89
CA ILE A 148 3.34 11.94 3.57
C ILE A 148 2.41 10.73 3.35
N ALA A 149 2.82 9.78 2.52
CA ALA A 149 2.02 8.59 2.22
C ALA A 149 1.77 7.71 3.47
N ALA A 150 2.80 7.50 4.30
CA ALA A 150 2.65 6.73 5.54
C ALA A 150 1.69 7.42 6.53
N THR A 151 1.78 8.75 6.69
CA THR A 151 0.84 9.51 7.52
C THR A 151 -0.60 9.38 7.01
N ALA A 152 -0.82 9.50 5.70
CA ALA A 152 -2.15 9.32 5.11
C ALA A 152 -2.72 7.91 5.39
N ILE A 153 -1.91 6.86 5.21
CA ILE A 153 -2.30 5.48 5.50
C ILE A 153 -2.71 5.31 6.97
N VAL A 154 -1.92 5.85 7.91
CA VAL A 154 -2.23 5.74 9.34
C VAL A 154 -3.53 6.46 9.70
N VAL A 155 -3.76 7.65 9.16
CA VAL A 155 -5.00 8.42 9.41
C VAL A 155 -6.22 7.66 8.87
N ILE A 156 -6.13 7.15 7.64
CA ILE A 156 -7.22 6.39 7.01
C ILE A 156 -7.48 5.09 7.77
N ALA A 157 -6.44 4.32 8.08
CA ALA A 157 -6.57 3.07 8.81
C ALA A 157 -7.14 3.29 10.22
N GLY A 158 -6.67 4.31 10.94
CA GLY A 158 -7.20 4.69 12.25
C GLY A 158 -8.69 5.05 12.18
N GLY A 159 -9.10 5.85 11.19
CA GLY A 159 -10.50 6.20 10.96
C GLY A 159 -11.37 4.97 10.70
N ILE A 160 -10.91 4.04 9.85
CA ILE A 160 -11.65 2.80 9.54
C ILE A 160 -11.76 1.90 10.78
N VAL A 161 -10.69 1.77 11.58
CA VAL A 161 -10.72 0.96 12.81
C VAL A 161 -11.68 1.57 13.84
N LEU A 162 -11.71 2.89 14.00
CA LEU A 162 -12.65 3.56 14.91
C LEU A 162 -14.11 3.35 14.49
N MET A 163 -14.40 3.32 13.19
CA MET A 163 -15.76 3.08 12.66
C MET A 163 -16.36 1.72 13.03
N GLN A 164 -15.53 0.74 13.37
CA GLN A 164 -15.97 -0.60 13.76
C GLN A 164 -16.52 -0.66 15.18
N TYR A 165 -16.19 0.33 16.02
CA TYR A 165 -16.67 0.41 17.39
C TYR A 165 -17.82 1.43 17.46
N ASP A 166 -19.03 0.98 17.76
CA ASP A 166 -20.22 1.84 17.80
C ASP A 166 -20.03 3.15 18.58
N PRO A 167 -19.42 3.16 19.79
CA PRO A 167 -19.20 4.40 20.53
C PRO A 167 -18.21 5.37 19.89
N LEU A 168 -17.31 4.87 19.03
CA LEU A 168 -16.23 5.65 18.40
C LEU A 168 -16.51 5.93 16.92
N ARG A 169 -17.64 5.44 16.40
CA ARG A 169 -17.94 5.50 14.97
C ARG A 169 -17.97 6.92 14.45
N GLU A 170 -18.63 7.83 15.16
CA GLU A 170 -18.73 9.25 14.80
C GLU A 170 -17.37 9.94 14.73
N LEU A 171 -16.44 9.58 15.62
CA LEU A 171 -15.07 10.08 15.58
C LEU A 171 -14.34 9.56 14.34
N GLY A 172 -14.51 8.28 14.02
CA GLY A 172 -13.94 7.68 12.81
C GLY A 172 -14.44 8.34 11.53
N THR A 173 -15.75 8.53 11.39
CA THR A 173 -16.33 9.26 10.24
C THR A 173 -15.89 10.72 10.20
N GLY A 174 -15.81 11.41 11.34
CA GLY A 174 -15.33 12.80 11.39
C GLY A 174 -13.88 12.95 10.94
N ILE A 175 -13.00 12.03 11.35
CA ILE A 175 -11.60 12.00 10.90
C ILE A 175 -11.52 11.73 9.40
N LEU A 176 -12.27 10.74 8.88
CA LEU A 176 -12.25 10.45 7.44
C LEU A 176 -12.87 11.57 6.60
N ALA A 177 -13.94 12.20 7.07
CA ALA A 177 -14.57 13.33 6.39
C ALA A 177 -13.62 14.52 6.30
N SER A 178 -12.96 14.88 7.39
CA SER A 178 -11.95 15.95 7.40
C SER A 178 -10.73 15.62 6.54
N ALA A 179 -10.23 14.38 6.59
CA ALA A 179 -9.17 13.90 5.71
C ALA A 179 -9.60 13.97 4.22
N GLY A 180 -10.87 13.71 3.91
CA GLY A 180 -11.44 13.87 2.58
C GLY A 180 -11.38 15.32 2.10
N ILE A 181 -11.79 16.28 2.94
CA ILE A 181 -11.71 17.72 2.62
C ILE A 181 -10.26 18.14 2.39
N VAL A 182 -9.33 17.74 3.26
CA VAL A 182 -7.89 18.00 3.08
C VAL A 182 -7.39 17.38 1.77
N GLY A 183 -7.82 16.17 1.45
CA GLY A 183 -7.49 15.50 0.20
C GLY A 183 -7.95 16.28 -1.03
N ILE A 184 -9.16 16.86 -1.01
CA ILE A 184 -9.66 17.72 -2.09
C ILE A 184 -8.77 18.96 -2.22
N VAL A 185 -8.46 19.65 -1.12
CA VAL A 185 -7.62 20.86 -1.15
C VAL A 185 -6.23 20.55 -1.72
N VAL A 186 -5.60 19.46 -1.27
CA VAL A 186 -4.30 19.01 -1.78
C VAL A 186 -4.40 18.62 -3.27
N GLY A 187 -5.47 17.95 -3.67
CA GLY A 187 -5.71 17.56 -5.07
C GLY A 187 -5.86 18.78 -6.00
N VAL A 188 -6.64 19.77 -5.59
CA VAL A 188 -6.79 21.04 -6.32
C VAL A 188 -5.45 21.77 -6.40
N ALA A 189 -4.69 21.83 -5.30
CA ALA A 189 -3.36 22.44 -5.31
C ALA A 189 -2.37 21.72 -6.25
N ALA A 190 -2.50 20.39 -6.38
CA ALA A 190 -1.66 19.58 -7.25
C ALA A 190 -2.08 19.60 -8.74
N GLN A 191 -3.24 20.19 -9.07
CA GLN A 191 -3.82 20.14 -10.41
C GLN A 191 -2.88 20.67 -11.50
N ARG A 192 -2.17 21.77 -11.24
CA ARG A 192 -1.21 22.35 -12.21
C ARG A 192 -0.06 21.40 -12.48
N THR A 193 0.59 20.89 -11.42
CA THR A 193 1.70 19.95 -11.54
C THR A 193 1.29 18.68 -12.29
N LEU A 194 0.10 18.14 -12.01
CA LEU A 194 -0.42 16.98 -12.73
C LEU A 194 -0.74 17.31 -14.19
N GLY A 195 -1.28 18.50 -14.47
CA GLY A 195 -1.51 19.00 -15.82
C GLY A 195 -0.21 19.10 -16.63
N ASP A 196 0.83 19.67 -16.05
CA ASP A 196 2.15 19.80 -16.67
C ASP A 196 2.77 18.42 -16.98
N LEU A 197 2.66 17.47 -16.03
CA LEU A 197 3.12 16.08 -16.23
C LEU A 197 2.37 15.39 -17.38
N ILE A 198 1.04 15.53 -17.44
CA ILE A 198 0.23 14.94 -18.51
C ILE A 198 0.58 15.58 -19.85
N ALA A 199 0.78 16.90 -19.89
CA ALA A 199 1.20 17.61 -21.09
C ALA A 199 2.56 17.12 -21.60
N GLY A 200 3.55 16.95 -20.72
CA GLY A 200 4.86 16.40 -21.10
C GLY A 200 4.79 14.96 -21.62
N ILE A 201 3.98 14.09 -20.98
CA ILE A 201 3.72 12.73 -21.49
C ILE A 201 3.07 12.78 -22.87
N GLN A 202 2.09 13.67 -23.07
CA GLN A 202 1.41 13.83 -24.35
C GLN A 202 2.39 14.28 -25.44
N ILE A 203 3.22 15.29 -25.17
CA ILE A 203 4.26 15.77 -26.09
C ILE A 203 5.23 14.64 -26.43
N ALA A 204 5.70 13.88 -25.43
CA ALA A 204 6.62 12.77 -25.66
C ALA A 204 6.02 11.64 -26.52
N LEU A 205 4.71 11.38 -26.40
CA LEU A 205 4.02 10.30 -27.13
C LEU A 205 3.56 10.72 -28.54
N THR A 206 2.95 11.90 -28.67
CA THR A 206 2.43 12.37 -29.97
C THR A 206 3.49 13.10 -30.79
N GLN A 207 4.63 13.44 -30.17
CA GLN A 207 5.78 14.09 -30.80
C GLN A 207 5.42 15.27 -31.74
N PRO A 208 4.61 16.26 -31.28
CA PRO A 208 4.26 17.43 -32.10
C PRO A 208 5.45 18.38 -32.30
N ILE A 209 6.40 18.34 -31.36
CA ILE A 209 7.69 19.02 -31.39
C ILE A 209 8.75 17.99 -30.97
N ARG A 210 9.94 18.07 -31.58
CA ARG A 210 11.06 17.15 -31.36
C ARG A 210 12.26 17.92 -30.83
N VAL A 211 13.18 17.18 -30.22
CA VAL A 211 14.50 17.72 -29.84
C VAL A 211 15.20 18.16 -31.13
N GLU A 212 15.87 19.32 -31.07
CA GLU A 212 16.45 20.04 -32.22
C GLU A 212 15.46 20.71 -33.18
N ASP A 213 14.15 20.75 -32.89
CA ASP A 213 13.22 21.58 -33.68
C ASP A 213 13.36 23.07 -33.33
N VAL A 214 13.21 23.93 -34.35
CA VAL A 214 13.13 25.38 -34.20
C VAL A 214 11.71 25.77 -33.81
N VAL A 215 11.59 26.56 -32.75
CA VAL A 215 10.32 27.08 -32.26
C VAL A 215 10.42 28.57 -31.94
N ILE A 216 9.30 29.27 -32.01
CA ILE A 216 9.18 30.67 -31.58
C ILE A 216 8.40 30.65 -30.27
N VAL A 217 9.05 31.04 -29.17
CA VAL A 217 8.45 31.07 -27.83
C VAL A 217 8.54 32.51 -27.32
N GLU A 218 7.39 33.10 -26.97
CA GLU A 218 7.30 34.49 -26.50
C GLU A 218 7.92 35.53 -27.46
N GLY A 219 8.02 35.21 -28.76
CA GLY A 219 8.58 36.09 -29.79
C GLY A 219 10.08 35.91 -30.04
N GLU A 220 10.77 35.06 -29.27
CA GLU A 220 12.17 34.73 -29.45
C GLU A 220 12.34 33.44 -30.27
N PHE A 221 13.34 33.42 -31.16
CA PHE A 221 13.72 32.21 -31.90
C PHE A 221 14.60 31.33 -31.01
N GLY A 222 14.23 30.06 -30.88
CA GLY A 222 15.02 29.11 -30.10
C GLY A 222 14.95 27.68 -30.63
N TRP A 223 15.88 26.87 -30.13
CA TRP A 223 15.99 25.44 -30.43
C TRP A 223 15.58 24.64 -29.20
N ILE A 224 14.80 23.58 -29.41
CA ILE A 224 14.45 22.66 -28.32
C ILE A 224 15.67 21.81 -27.96
N GLU A 225 16.17 21.96 -26.74
CA GLU A 225 17.33 21.21 -26.24
C GLU A 225 16.91 19.95 -25.48
N GLU A 226 15.91 20.04 -24.61
CA GLU A 226 15.43 18.91 -23.82
C GLU A 226 13.92 18.98 -23.62
N ILE A 227 13.24 17.83 -23.76
CA ILE A 227 11.83 17.66 -23.44
C ILE A 227 11.74 16.83 -22.16
N THR A 228 11.41 17.47 -21.04
CA THR A 228 11.15 16.77 -19.77
C THR A 228 9.65 16.53 -19.59
N LEU A 229 9.27 15.77 -18.55
CA LEU A 229 7.86 15.52 -18.25
C LEU A 229 7.10 16.77 -17.81
N THR A 230 7.76 17.78 -17.26
CA THR A 230 7.08 18.94 -16.64
C THR A 230 7.44 20.26 -17.29
N TYR A 231 8.49 20.31 -18.10
CA TYR A 231 8.94 21.51 -18.80
C TYR A 231 9.79 21.16 -20.02
N VAL A 232 9.95 22.12 -20.93
CA VAL A 232 10.82 22.01 -22.10
C VAL A 232 11.93 23.05 -21.96
N VAL A 233 13.17 22.65 -22.22
CA VAL A 233 14.33 23.56 -22.24
C VAL A 233 14.51 24.07 -23.67
N VAL A 234 14.47 25.39 -23.82
CA VAL A 234 14.69 26.07 -25.11
C VAL A 234 15.95 26.90 -25.00
N ARG A 235 16.86 26.70 -25.96
CA ARG A 235 18.06 27.51 -26.13
C ARG A 235 17.77 28.61 -27.15
N VAL A 236 17.80 29.85 -26.68
CA VAL A 236 17.67 31.08 -27.48
C VAL A 236 19.03 31.44 -28.07
#